data_AF-A0A349HSK8-F1
#
_entry.id   AF-A0A349HSK8-F1
#
_cell.length_a   1.000
_cell.length_b   1.000
_cell.length_c   1.000
_cell.angle_alpha   90.00
_cell.angle_beta   90.00
_cell.angle_gamma   90.00
#
_symmetry.space_group_name_H-M   'P 1'
#
loop_
_entity.id
_entity.type
_entity.pdbx_description
1 polymer ?
#
loop_
_entity_poly.entity_id
_entity_poly.type
_entity_poly.pdbx_seq_one_letter_code
_entity_poly.pdbx_strand_id
1 'polypeptide(L)'
;MKTKSSAEINEVIKAKFGTMTYREIGEMVGLDSETVRGRARRMGLTKEEKPKLPINQQVEKDILDSKLSRRLQEKNEKYSYLIKENEKMKQLLAVLEKTKSISTYSIRGSKDKIGDAVAVIVASDWHFGEEIDPEQIDNLNEYNFEIAHERAKKFFTNSVRLIKGEQNKSSIKKLVLAILGDMISGSLREESLETNEDQVTGQLMEVQKAIISGIQYILDNTDVDIDIPCHSGNHGRATKERRIASEAGNSWEYYMYHNIADHFRNEKRVKFLIAKGYLSYYDINGFILRFHHGHNIKYSGGIGGIFIPAFKAISQWNKGRVANLDVFGHFHQVKDGGNFVSNGSLCGYNDFALSIKADFEKPKQLFFLVNCERKEKTTTCPIWCE
;
A
#
# COMPACT_ATOMS: atom_id res chain seq x y z
N MET A 1 -49.43 -59.84 -17.91
CA MET A 1 -49.28 -60.23 -19.33
C MET A 1 -49.79 -61.65 -19.50
N LYS A 2 -50.85 -61.87 -20.28
CA LYS A 2 -51.17 -63.22 -20.78
C LYS A 2 -50.06 -63.58 -21.77
N THR A 3 -49.20 -64.52 -21.41
CA THR A 3 -48.16 -65.04 -22.31
C THR A 3 -48.86 -65.65 -23.53
N LYS A 4 -48.64 -65.07 -24.72
CA LYS A 4 -49.15 -65.61 -25.99
C LYS A 4 -48.73 -67.08 -26.10
N SER A 5 -49.66 -67.94 -26.50
CA SER A 5 -49.34 -69.35 -26.70
C SER A 5 -48.32 -69.49 -27.84
N SER A 6 -47.53 -70.57 -27.82
CA SER A 6 -46.51 -70.77 -28.87
C SER A 6 -47.10 -70.86 -30.29
N ALA A 7 -48.38 -71.22 -30.42
CA ALA A 7 -49.09 -71.24 -31.70
C ALA A 7 -49.35 -69.82 -32.23
N GLU A 8 -49.77 -68.89 -31.37
CA GLU A 8 -50.02 -67.49 -31.73
C GLU A 8 -48.74 -66.76 -32.17
N ILE A 9 -47.60 -67.08 -31.55
CA ILE A 9 -46.30 -66.52 -31.96
C ILE A 9 -45.92 -67.00 -33.36
N ASN A 10 -46.11 -68.28 -33.66
CA ASN A 10 -45.74 -68.84 -34.96
C ASN A 10 -46.62 -68.29 -36.09
N GLU A 11 -47.91 -68.06 -35.84
CA GLU A 11 -48.83 -67.37 -36.76
C GLU A 11 -48.30 -65.98 -37.15
N VAL A 12 -47.89 -65.16 -36.17
CA VAL A 12 -47.36 -63.81 -36.43
C VAL A 12 -46.05 -63.88 -37.23
N ILE A 13 -45.15 -64.81 -36.90
CA ILE A 13 -43.88 -64.99 -37.64
C ILE A 13 -44.16 -65.38 -39.09
N LYS A 14 -45.09 -66.30 -39.35
CA LYS A 14 -45.43 -66.73 -40.72
C LYS A 14 -46.05 -65.60 -41.53
N ALA A 15 -46.97 -64.83 -40.93
CA ALA A 15 -47.68 -63.75 -41.60
C ALA A 15 -46.77 -62.56 -41.98
N LYS A 16 -45.65 -62.36 -41.27
CA LYS A 16 -44.74 -61.21 -41.47
C LYS A 16 -43.38 -61.60 -42.07
N PHE A 17 -43.14 -62.88 -42.34
CA PHE A 17 -41.90 -63.33 -42.95
C PHE A 17 -41.72 -62.74 -44.36
N GLY A 18 -40.54 -62.17 -44.63
CA GLY A 18 -40.20 -61.57 -45.93
C GLY A 18 -40.54 -60.07 -46.06
N THR A 19 -41.53 -59.57 -45.31
CA THR A 19 -41.94 -58.15 -45.33
C THR A 19 -41.30 -57.30 -44.24
N MET A 20 -41.07 -57.87 -43.06
CA MET A 20 -40.38 -57.20 -41.95
C MET A 20 -39.04 -57.87 -41.62
N THR A 21 -38.16 -57.15 -40.95
CA THR A 21 -36.93 -57.72 -40.40
C THR A 21 -37.23 -58.59 -39.18
N TYR A 22 -36.34 -59.55 -38.87
CA TYR A 22 -36.53 -60.43 -37.70
C TYR A 22 -36.57 -59.66 -36.37
N ARG A 23 -35.92 -58.49 -36.30
CA ARG A 23 -35.94 -57.63 -35.12
C ARG A 23 -37.32 -57.01 -34.89
N GLU A 24 -37.92 -56.44 -35.94
CA GLU A 24 -39.25 -55.85 -35.85
C GLU A 24 -40.33 -56.89 -35.51
N ILE A 25 -40.25 -58.08 -36.11
CA ILE A 25 -41.15 -59.20 -35.76
C ILE A 25 -40.95 -59.60 -34.29
N GLY A 26 -39.71 -59.60 -33.81
CA GLY A 26 -39.35 -59.90 -32.43
C GLY A 26 -39.99 -58.96 -31.42
N GLU A 27 -39.93 -57.65 -31.69
CA GLU A 27 -40.58 -56.63 -30.86
C GLU A 27 -42.10 -56.85 -30.75
N MET A 28 -42.76 -57.35 -31.80
CA MET A 28 -44.22 -57.61 -31.79
C MET A 28 -44.65 -58.84 -30.97
N VAL A 29 -43.79 -59.86 -30.90
CA VAL A 29 -44.10 -61.13 -30.18
C VAL A 29 -43.36 -61.25 -28.85
N GLY A 30 -42.52 -60.27 -28.50
CA GLY A 30 -41.72 -60.28 -27.29
C GLY A 30 -40.58 -61.29 -27.34
N LEU A 31 -40.01 -61.54 -28.53
CA LEU A 31 -38.85 -62.41 -28.73
C LEU A 31 -37.69 -61.63 -29.35
N ASP A 32 -36.46 -62.05 -29.11
CA ASP A 32 -35.31 -61.48 -29.80
C ASP A 32 -35.23 -61.94 -31.28
N SER A 33 -34.46 -61.22 -32.09
CA SER A 33 -34.36 -61.47 -33.53
C SER A 33 -33.76 -62.85 -33.89
N GLU A 34 -32.90 -63.41 -33.04
CA GLU A 34 -32.32 -64.75 -33.24
C GLU A 34 -33.39 -65.82 -32.98
N THR A 35 -34.18 -65.68 -31.92
CA THR A 35 -35.28 -66.60 -31.61
C THR A 35 -36.35 -66.59 -32.71
N VAL A 36 -36.71 -65.42 -33.23
CA VAL A 36 -37.63 -65.30 -34.37
C VAL A 36 -37.05 -65.99 -35.62
N ARG A 37 -35.77 -65.76 -35.92
CA ARG A 37 -35.07 -66.41 -37.04
C ARG A 37 -35.06 -67.93 -36.89
N GLY A 38 -34.77 -68.44 -35.69
CA GLY A 38 -34.75 -69.87 -35.39
C GLY A 38 -36.13 -70.52 -35.48
N ARG A 39 -37.20 -69.81 -35.11
CA ARG A 39 -38.59 -70.26 -35.32
C ARG A 39 -38.96 -70.24 -36.80
N ALA A 40 -38.66 -69.16 -37.52
CA ALA A 40 -38.92 -69.06 -38.96
C ALA A 40 -38.23 -70.19 -39.75
N ARG A 41 -36.98 -70.52 -39.41
CA ARG A 41 -36.27 -71.68 -39.97
C ARG A 41 -36.93 -73.02 -39.63
N ARG A 42 -37.34 -73.23 -38.38
CA ARG A 42 -38.11 -74.43 -37.98
C ARG A 42 -39.45 -74.55 -38.70
N MET A 43 -40.02 -73.43 -39.14
CA MET A 43 -41.24 -73.37 -39.96
C MET A 43 -40.97 -73.51 -41.47
N GLY A 44 -39.71 -73.68 -41.90
CA GLY A 44 -39.33 -73.85 -43.30
C GLY A 44 -39.29 -72.56 -44.13
N LEU A 45 -39.24 -71.39 -43.50
CA LEU A 45 -39.25 -70.10 -44.19
C LEU A 45 -37.81 -69.66 -44.56
N THR A 46 -37.49 -69.51 -45.85
CA THR A 46 -36.18 -69.07 -46.38
C THR A 46 -36.30 -67.80 -47.25
N LYS A 47 -35.27 -66.94 -47.26
CA LYS A 47 -35.23 -65.66 -47.99
C LYS A 47 -34.22 -65.79 -49.15
N GLU A 48 -34.60 -65.46 -50.38
CA GLU A 48 -33.73 -65.55 -51.57
C GLU A 48 -32.59 -64.50 -51.55
N GLU A 49 -31.36 -64.92 -51.91
CA GLU A 49 -30.19 -64.03 -52.03
C GLU A 49 -30.14 -63.36 -53.42
N LYS A 50 -29.88 -62.04 -53.46
CA LYS A 50 -29.74 -61.27 -54.72
C LYS A 50 -28.32 -61.41 -55.30
N PRO A 51 -28.16 -61.54 -56.63
CA PRO A 51 -26.85 -61.73 -57.27
C PRO A 51 -25.95 -60.47 -57.26
N LYS A 52 -24.63 -60.68 -57.20
CA LYS A 52 -23.58 -59.64 -57.23
C LYS A 52 -23.38 -59.07 -58.65
N LEU A 53 -23.10 -57.77 -58.76
CA LEU A 53 -22.93 -57.04 -60.02
C LEU A 53 -21.55 -57.29 -60.69
N PRO A 54 -21.42 -57.12 -62.03
CA PRO A 54 -20.15 -57.26 -62.75
C PRO A 54 -19.12 -56.16 -62.40
N ILE A 55 -17.83 -56.50 -62.47
CA ILE A 55 -16.70 -55.68 -62.00
C ILE A 55 -16.63 -54.27 -62.62
N ASN A 56 -16.95 -54.11 -63.91
CA ASN A 56 -16.91 -52.81 -64.58
C ASN A 56 -17.95 -51.81 -64.01
N GLN A 57 -19.15 -52.28 -63.71
CA GLN A 57 -20.21 -51.49 -63.07
C GLN A 57 -19.88 -51.20 -61.60
N GLN A 58 -19.14 -52.10 -60.94
CA GLN A 58 -18.61 -51.88 -59.59
C GLN A 58 -17.61 -50.69 -59.58
N VAL A 59 -16.68 -50.64 -60.54
CA VAL A 59 -15.66 -49.58 -60.63
C VAL A 59 -16.28 -48.21 -60.94
N GLU A 60 -17.25 -48.12 -61.86
CA GLU A 60 -17.94 -46.85 -62.11
C GLU A 60 -18.69 -46.33 -60.88
N LYS A 61 -19.34 -47.24 -60.14
CA LYS A 61 -20.02 -46.92 -58.89
C LYS A 61 -19.02 -46.44 -57.83
N ASP A 62 -17.87 -47.08 -57.70
CA ASP A 62 -16.83 -46.69 -56.74
C ASP A 62 -16.22 -45.33 -57.08
N ILE A 63 -16.04 -44.99 -58.37
CA ILE A 63 -15.60 -43.66 -58.81
C ILE A 63 -16.65 -42.60 -58.48
N LEU A 64 -17.93 -42.92 -58.71
CA LEU A 64 -19.05 -42.01 -58.40
C LEU A 64 -19.15 -41.78 -56.89
N ASP A 65 -19.08 -42.84 -56.10
CA ASP A 65 -19.14 -42.81 -54.63
C ASP A 65 -17.93 -42.08 -54.04
N SER A 66 -16.73 -42.25 -54.63
CA SER A 66 -15.52 -41.49 -54.27
C SER A 66 -15.68 -39.99 -54.56
N LYS A 67 -16.19 -39.61 -55.74
CA LYS A 67 -16.49 -38.21 -56.08
C LYS A 67 -17.56 -37.61 -55.18
N LEU A 68 -18.60 -38.37 -54.83
CA LEU A 68 -19.66 -37.95 -53.92
C LEU A 68 -19.12 -37.77 -52.50
N SER A 69 -18.31 -38.71 -52.02
CA SER A 69 -17.68 -38.68 -50.70
C SER A 69 -16.75 -37.48 -50.58
N ARG A 70 -15.96 -37.17 -51.62
CA ARG A 70 -15.11 -35.97 -51.65
C ARG A 70 -15.92 -34.69 -51.60
N ARG A 71 -17.01 -34.59 -52.39
CA ARG A 71 -17.93 -33.43 -52.34
C ARG A 71 -18.63 -33.30 -50.98
N LEU A 72 -18.98 -34.42 -50.35
CA LEU A 72 -19.59 -34.44 -49.02
C LEU A 72 -18.59 -33.97 -47.97
N GLN A 73 -17.33 -34.41 -48.05
CA GLN A 73 -16.26 -33.97 -47.17
C GLN A 73 -15.99 -32.46 -47.31
N GLU A 74 -15.83 -31.96 -48.54
CA GLU A 74 -15.65 -30.53 -48.80
C GLU A 74 -16.84 -29.70 -48.27
N LYS A 75 -18.07 -30.21 -48.40
CA LYS A 75 -19.26 -29.56 -47.82
C LYS A 75 -19.28 -29.61 -46.31
N ASN A 76 -18.90 -30.72 -45.69
CA ASN A 76 -18.84 -30.88 -44.24
C ASN A 76 -17.77 -29.97 -43.62
N GLU A 77 -16.63 -29.81 -44.28
CA GLU A 77 -15.57 -28.88 -43.87
C GLU A 77 -16.05 -27.42 -43.93
N LYS A 78 -16.69 -27.03 -45.04
CA LYS A 78 -17.30 -25.69 -45.17
C LYS A 78 -18.41 -25.45 -44.15
N TYR A 79 -19.25 -26.45 -43.90
CA TYR A 79 -20.34 -26.36 -42.93
C TYR A 79 -19.81 -26.25 -41.50
N SER A 80 -18.80 -27.04 -41.14
CA SER A 80 -18.11 -26.96 -39.84
C SER A 80 -17.44 -25.60 -39.63
N TYR A 81 -16.81 -25.04 -40.68
CA TYR A 81 -16.26 -23.69 -40.65
C TYR A 81 -17.35 -22.63 -40.41
N LEU A 82 -18.47 -22.70 -41.15
CA LEU A 82 -19.59 -21.76 -40.99
C LEU A 82 -20.26 -21.87 -39.62
N ILE A 83 -20.35 -23.06 -39.03
CA ILE A 83 -20.85 -23.22 -37.66
C ILE A 83 -19.94 -22.48 -36.67
N LYS A 84 -18.62 -22.66 -36.76
CA LYS A 84 -17.66 -21.99 -35.88
C LYS A 84 -17.70 -20.46 -36.03
N GLU A 85 -17.80 -19.96 -37.25
CA GLU A 85 -17.94 -18.52 -37.50
C GLU A 85 -19.27 -17.98 -36.96
N ASN A 86 -20.37 -18.72 -37.12
CA ASN A 86 -21.67 -18.32 -36.58
C ASN A 86 -21.67 -18.33 -35.04
N GLU A 87 -21.01 -19.30 -34.40
CA GLU A 87 -20.82 -19.31 -32.94
C GLU A 87 -20.01 -18.12 -32.45
N LYS A 88 -18.88 -17.80 -33.10
CA LYS A 88 -18.11 -16.59 -32.79
C LYS A 88 -18.94 -15.32 -32.95
N MET A 89 -19.72 -15.22 -34.04
CA MET A 89 -20.53 -14.04 -34.31
C MET A 89 -21.67 -13.89 -33.30
N LYS A 90 -22.27 -15.00 -32.84
CA LYS A 90 -23.23 -15.01 -31.72
C LYS A 90 -22.59 -14.58 -30.40
N GLN A 91 -21.37 -15.04 -30.11
CA GLN A 91 -20.64 -14.60 -28.91
C GLN A 91 -20.34 -13.10 -28.96
N LEU A 92 -19.90 -12.59 -30.12
CA LEU A 92 -19.63 -11.17 -30.32
C LEU A 92 -20.91 -10.32 -30.18
N LEU A 93 -22.03 -10.78 -30.74
CA LEU A 93 -23.33 -10.13 -30.59
C LEU A 93 -23.80 -10.13 -29.12
N ALA A 94 -23.64 -11.23 -28.39
CA ALA A 94 -23.99 -11.30 -26.98
C ALA A 94 -23.14 -10.34 -26.11
N VAL A 95 -21.87 -10.14 -26.47
CA VAL A 95 -21.01 -9.14 -25.84
C VAL A 95 -21.48 -7.73 -26.20
N LEU A 96 -21.79 -7.46 -27.47
CA LEU A 96 -22.29 -6.16 -27.94
C LEU A 96 -23.66 -5.80 -27.31
N GLU A 97 -24.54 -6.77 -27.11
CA GLU A 97 -25.81 -6.57 -26.39
C GLU A 97 -25.59 -6.22 -24.92
N LYS A 98 -24.61 -6.85 -24.26
CA LYS A 98 -24.26 -6.56 -22.86
C LYS A 98 -23.49 -5.24 -22.69
N THR A 99 -22.75 -4.78 -23.71
CA THR A 99 -22.00 -3.52 -23.66
C THR A 99 -22.80 -2.29 -24.09
N LYS A 100 -24.00 -2.47 -24.66
CA LYS A 100 -24.87 -1.36 -25.11
C LYS A 100 -25.36 -0.42 -23.99
N SER A 101 -25.19 -0.76 -22.72
CA SER A 101 -25.45 0.16 -21.62
C SER A 101 -24.51 -0.09 -20.45
N ILE A 102 -23.31 0.48 -20.52
CA ILE A 102 -22.52 0.72 -19.31
C ILE A 102 -23.29 1.76 -18.50
N SER A 103 -24.03 1.31 -17.50
CA SER A 103 -24.74 2.20 -16.57
C SER A 103 -23.72 2.81 -15.62
N THR A 104 -23.60 4.13 -15.64
CA THR A 104 -22.87 4.86 -14.60
C THR A 104 -23.74 4.99 -13.36
N TYR A 105 -23.12 5.04 -12.18
CA TYR A 105 -23.79 5.40 -10.94
C TYR A 105 -23.29 6.76 -10.48
N SER A 106 -24.17 7.56 -9.88
CA SER A 106 -23.79 8.87 -9.35
C SER A 106 -23.02 8.68 -8.04
N ILE A 107 -21.77 9.09 -8.00
CA ILE A 107 -21.01 9.22 -6.75
C ILE A 107 -21.41 10.55 -6.13
N ARG A 108 -22.11 10.50 -4.98
CA ARG A 108 -22.44 11.70 -4.20
C ARG A 108 -21.33 11.95 -3.20
N GLY A 109 -20.71 13.13 -3.25
CA GLY A 109 -19.79 13.56 -2.20
C GLY A 109 -20.55 13.81 -0.89
N SER A 110 -19.92 13.48 0.24
CA SER A 110 -20.38 14.00 1.54
C SER A 110 -19.87 15.43 1.70
N LYS A 111 -20.70 16.30 2.29
CA LYS A 111 -20.33 17.66 2.71
C LYS A 111 -19.95 17.73 4.19
N ASP A 112 -19.90 16.58 4.87
CA ASP A 112 -19.67 16.53 6.30
C ASP A 112 -18.21 16.89 6.61
N LYS A 113 -17.99 17.69 7.65
CA LYS A 113 -16.64 17.98 8.14
C LYS A 113 -15.98 16.68 8.60
N ILE A 114 -14.66 16.57 8.40
CA ILE A 114 -13.87 15.37 8.73
C ILE A 114 -13.57 15.39 10.25
N GLY A 115 -14.61 15.32 11.08
CA GLY A 115 -14.56 15.18 12.54
C GLY A 115 -13.57 16.11 13.28
N ASP A 116 -13.24 15.73 14.51
CA ASP A 116 -12.14 16.32 15.28
C ASP A 116 -10.80 15.67 14.88
N ALA A 117 -9.76 16.50 14.77
CA ALA A 117 -8.40 16.06 14.48
C ALA A 117 -7.37 16.84 15.29
N VAL A 118 -6.23 16.21 15.54
CA VAL A 118 -5.06 16.83 16.17
C VAL A 118 -3.97 16.98 15.11
N ALA A 119 -3.46 18.20 14.96
CA ALA A 119 -2.30 18.45 14.13
C ALA A 119 -1.04 18.02 14.86
N VAL A 120 -0.11 17.41 14.15
CA VAL A 120 1.21 17.06 14.66
C VAL A 120 2.25 17.63 13.71
N ILE A 121 3.18 18.40 14.26
CA ILE A 121 4.34 18.93 13.56
C ILE A 121 5.58 18.38 14.25
N VAL A 122 6.56 17.93 13.46
CA VAL A 122 7.82 17.40 13.98
C VAL A 122 8.93 18.37 13.65
N ALA A 123 9.69 18.77 14.67
CA ALA A 123 10.91 19.56 14.59
C ALA A 123 12.06 18.70 15.14
N SER A 124 13.02 18.34 14.29
CA SER A 124 14.24 17.64 14.69
C SER A 124 15.36 17.90 13.70
N ASP A 125 16.60 17.61 14.12
CA ASP A 125 17.75 17.66 13.23
C ASP A 125 17.90 19.04 12.59
N TRP A 126 17.83 20.08 13.43
CA TRP A 126 18.02 21.45 12.98
C TRP A 126 19.50 21.79 12.87
N HIS A 127 20.34 21.23 13.74
CA HIS A 127 21.79 21.44 13.74
C HIS A 127 22.20 22.92 13.71
N PHE A 128 21.57 23.77 14.52
CA PHE A 128 22.02 25.16 14.65
C PHE A 128 23.51 25.19 15.03
N GLY A 129 24.29 25.93 14.25
CA GLY A 129 25.74 26.04 14.38
C GLY A 129 26.55 25.20 13.40
N GLU A 130 25.92 24.30 12.64
CA GLU A 130 26.58 23.62 11.52
C GLU A 130 26.76 24.59 10.34
N GLU A 131 27.98 24.65 9.81
CA GLU A 131 28.29 25.32 8.55
C GLU A 131 28.40 24.29 7.43
N ILE A 132 27.66 24.48 6.34
CA ILE A 132 27.71 23.62 5.15
C ILE A 132 28.19 24.46 3.98
N ASP A 133 29.42 24.21 3.54
CA ASP A 133 30.02 24.80 2.35
C ASP A 133 29.45 24.14 1.09
N PRO A 134 28.75 24.89 0.21
CA PRO A 134 28.14 24.35 -0.99
C PRO A 134 29.15 23.72 -1.95
N GLU A 135 30.40 24.21 -2.00
CA GLU A 135 31.42 23.65 -2.90
C GLU A 135 31.83 22.23 -2.53
N GLN A 136 31.69 21.84 -1.25
CA GLN A 136 32.04 20.50 -0.75
C GLN A 136 30.99 19.44 -1.07
N ILE A 137 29.78 19.87 -1.46
CA ILE A 137 28.63 18.98 -1.70
C ILE A 137 27.96 19.27 -3.05
N ASP A 138 28.75 19.52 -4.08
CA ASP A 138 28.29 19.73 -5.46
C ASP A 138 27.21 20.83 -5.60
N ASN A 139 27.26 21.85 -4.74
CA ASN A 139 26.28 22.94 -4.64
C ASN A 139 24.84 22.47 -4.39
N LEU A 140 24.66 21.31 -3.74
CA LEU A 140 23.35 20.74 -3.46
C LEU A 140 22.63 21.43 -2.28
N ASN A 141 23.37 22.06 -1.38
CA ASN A 141 22.86 22.73 -0.19
C ASN A 141 23.88 23.76 0.33
N GLU A 142 23.41 24.68 1.16
CA GLU A 142 24.20 25.65 1.91
C GLU A 142 23.53 25.81 3.28
N TYR A 143 24.31 25.97 4.34
CA TYR A 143 23.76 26.15 5.68
C TYR A 143 24.73 26.93 6.57
N ASN A 144 24.15 27.83 7.35
CA ASN A 144 24.80 28.62 8.39
C ASN A 144 23.69 29.17 9.31
N PHE A 145 24.02 29.94 10.34
CA PHE A 145 23.03 30.48 11.28
C PHE A 145 21.97 31.35 10.59
N GLU A 146 22.36 32.12 9.58
CA GLU A 146 21.46 33.01 8.88
C GLU A 146 20.41 32.21 8.10
N ILE A 147 20.86 31.20 7.35
CA ILE A 147 19.99 30.23 6.67
C ILE A 147 19.19 29.41 7.69
N ALA A 148 19.76 29.03 8.83
CA ALA A 148 19.08 28.30 9.90
C ALA A 148 17.86 29.08 10.41
N HIS A 149 18.03 30.37 10.68
CA HIS A 149 16.95 31.26 11.10
C HIS A 149 15.90 31.44 10.00
N GLU A 150 16.31 31.62 8.75
CA GLU A 150 15.38 31.74 7.63
C GLU A 150 14.54 30.48 7.44
N ARG A 151 15.17 29.30 7.51
CA ARG A 151 14.50 28.01 7.40
C ARG A 151 13.60 27.73 8.59
N ALA A 152 14.02 28.08 9.82
CA ALA A 152 13.18 27.98 11.01
C ALA A 152 11.93 28.89 10.90
N LYS A 153 12.10 30.12 10.41
CA LYS A 153 10.98 31.02 10.13
C LYS A 153 10.03 30.44 9.08
N LYS A 154 10.55 29.86 8.00
CA LYS A 154 9.74 29.17 6.98
C LYS A 154 9.00 27.97 7.55
N PHE A 155 9.65 27.17 8.39
CA PHE A 155 9.04 26.05 9.11
C PHE A 155 7.81 26.49 9.90
N PHE A 156 7.91 27.53 10.75
CA PHE A 156 6.77 27.99 11.56
C PHE A 156 5.68 28.66 10.72
N THR A 157 6.05 29.49 9.73
CA THR A 157 5.07 30.16 8.86
C THR A 157 4.30 29.17 7.98
N ASN A 158 4.98 28.17 7.41
CA ASN A 158 4.33 27.10 6.64
C ASN A 158 3.53 26.16 7.52
N SER A 159 3.98 25.89 8.75
CA SER A 159 3.22 25.15 9.76
C SER A 159 1.86 25.78 10.03
N VAL A 160 1.82 27.09 10.32
CA VAL A 160 0.57 27.83 10.53
C VAL A 160 -0.34 27.79 9.29
N ARG A 161 0.24 27.90 8.09
CA ARG A 161 -0.52 27.77 6.83
C ARG A 161 -1.17 26.39 6.70
N LEU A 162 -0.43 25.33 7.01
CA LEU A 162 -0.96 23.95 6.96
C LEU A 162 -2.06 23.73 7.98
N ILE A 163 -1.85 24.17 9.24
CA ILE A 163 -2.88 24.10 10.30
C ILE A 163 -4.17 24.79 9.84
N LYS A 164 -4.09 26.05 9.40
CA LYS A 164 -5.26 26.80 8.91
C LYS A 164 -5.91 26.16 7.70
N GLY A 165 -5.10 25.62 6.78
CA GLY A 165 -5.58 24.90 5.61
C GLY A 165 -6.45 23.69 5.99
N GLU A 166 -6.02 22.93 7.00
CA GLU A 166 -6.74 21.75 7.48
C GLU A 166 -7.90 22.09 8.43
N GLN A 167 -7.83 23.21 9.17
CA GLN A 167 -8.95 23.74 9.97
C GLN A 167 -10.20 24.06 9.11
N ASN A 168 -10.04 24.28 7.81
CA ASN A 168 -11.18 24.45 6.89
C ASN A 168 -11.99 23.16 6.70
N LYS A 169 -11.39 21.99 6.94
CA LYS A 169 -11.97 20.66 6.68
C LYS A 169 -12.34 19.93 7.97
N SER A 170 -11.55 20.14 9.02
CA SER A 170 -11.62 19.42 10.29
C SER A 170 -11.59 20.39 11.47
N SER A 171 -12.16 19.99 12.59
CA SER A 171 -12.02 20.74 13.84
C SER A 171 -10.65 20.43 14.45
N ILE A 172 -9.72 21.39 14.37
CA ILE A 172 -8.37 21.28 14.94
C ILE A 172 -8.22 22.35 16.02
N LYS A 173 -8.25 21.91 17.28
CA LYS A 173 -8.05 22.74 18.48
C LYS A 173 -6.77 22.45 19.23
N LYS A 174 -6.04 21.40 18.81
CA LYS A 174 -4.80 20.99 19.44
C LYS A 174 -3.72 20.75 18.40
N LEU A 175 -2.53 21.19 18.74
CA LEU A 175 -1.28 20.93 18.06
C LEU A 175 -0.34 20.14 18.99
N VAL A 176 0.26 19.08 18.46
CA VAL A 176 1.45 18.48 19.05
C VAL A 176 2.67 18.97 18.28
N LEU A 177 3.47 19.82 18.90
CA LEU A 177 4.75 20.27 18.34
C LEU A 177 5.86 19.40 18.92
N ALA A 178 6.19 18.32 18.24
CA ALA A 178 7.20 17.38 18.69
C ALA A 178 8.60 17.91 18.39
N ILE A 179 9.37 18.25 19.43
CA ILE A 179 10.76 18.70 19.32
C ILE A 179 11.66 17.52 19.68
N LEU A 180 12.22 16.83 18.69
CA LEU A 180 12.79 15.48 18.88
C LEU A 180 14.31 15.42 18.89
N GLY A 181 15.01 16.52 19.14
CA GLY A 181 16.46 16.53 19.37
C GLY A 181 17.29 16.83 18.12
N ASP A 182 18.61 16.95 18.34
CA ASP A 182 19.60 17.44 17.37
C ASP A 182 19.22 18.83 16.83
N MET A 183 18.77 19.69 17.74
CA MET A 183 18.47 21.09 17.53
C MET A 183 19.74 21.93 17.36
N ILE A 184 20.83 21.52 18.02
CA ILE A 184 22.17 22.10 17.87
C ILE A 184 23.13 21.10 17.21
N SER A 185 24.14 21.59 16.51
CA SER A 185 25.23 20.74 15.96
C SER A 185 26.07 20.14 17.09
N GLY A 186 26.23 20.88 18.19
CA GLY A 186 26.98 20.46 19.37
C GLY A 186 28.46 20.25 19.06
N SER A 187 29.13 19.39 19.83
CA SER A 187 30.56 19.09 19.64
C SER A 187 30.80 17.59 19.57
N LEU A 188 29.92 16.88 18.86
CA LEU A 188 29.88 15.42 18.88
C LEU A 188 31.11 14.80 18.20
N ARG A 189 31.66 15.45 17.19
CA ARG A 189 32.87 15.05 16.46
C ARG A 189 33.94 16.12 16.62
N GLU A 190 35.20 15.72 16.54
CA GLU A 190 36.33 16.66 16.58
C GLU A 190 36.27 17.62 15.39
N GLU A 191 35.89 17.15 14.20
CA GLU A 191 35.66 17.98 13.02
C GLU A 191 34.56 19.04 13.25
N SER A 192 33.49 18.70 13.96
CA SER A 192 32.43 19.67 14.30
C SER A 192 32.92 20.80 15.23
N LEU A 193 34.05 20.61 15.95
CA LEU A 193 34.66 21.72 16.70
C LEU A 193 35.39 22.71 15.79
N GLU A 194 35.81 22.28 14.62
CA GLU A 194 36.55 23.09 13.65
C GLU A 194 35.62 23.80 12.66
N THR A 195 34.49 23.18 12.33
CA THR A 195 33.56 23.68 11.30
C THR A 195 32.32 24.39 11.83
N ASN A 196 32.04 24.32 13.13
CA ASN A 196 30.86 25.02 13.67
C ASN A 196 31.10 26.54 13.77
N GLU A 197 30.06 27.31 13.47
CA GLU A 197 30.10 28.78 13.51
C GLU A 197 30.28 29.37 14.92
N ASP A 198 29.86 28.64 15.96
CA ASP A 198 29.99 29.07 17.34
C ASP A 198 30.11 27.87 18.30
N GLN A 199 30.54 28.15 19.53
CA GLN A 199 30.50 27.21 20.63
C GLN A 199 29.07 26.81 20.98
N VAL A 200 28.93 25.66 21.64
CA VAL A 200 27.65 25.07 22.05
C VAL A 200 26.71 26.08 22.71
N THR A 201 27.23 27.00 23.52
CA THR A 201 26.42 28.04 24.18
C THR A 201 25.76 29.00 23.20
N GLY A 202 26.47 29.43 22.15
CA GLY A 202 25.92 30.31 21.12
C GLY A 202 24.86 29.60 20.29
N GLN A 203 25.13 28.36 19.89
CA GLN A 203 24.17 27.50 19.19
C GLN A 203 22.86 27.35 19.98
N LEU A 204 22.96 27.09 21.29
CA LEU A 204 21.81 27.00 22.18
C LEU A 204 21.01 28.30 22.23
N MET A 205 21.69 29.45 22.33
CA MET A 205 21.02 30.75 22.38
C MET A 205 20.24 31.04 21.08
N GLU A 206 20.84 30.78 19.93
CA GLU A 206 20.21 31.04 18.63
C GLU A 206 19.03 30.09 18.36
N VAL A 207 19.18 28.79 18.65
CA VAL A 207 18.07 27.85 18.45
C VAL A 207 16.94 28.09 19.47
N GLN A 208 17.27 28.44 20.71
CA GLN A 208 16.28 28.80 21.72
C GLN A 208 15.47 30.02 21.28
N LYS A 209 16.13 31.05 20.74
CA LYS A 209 15.48 32.23 20.16
C LYS A 209 14.56 31.86 19.01
N ALA A 210 14.98 30.97 18.12
CA ALA A 210 14.16 30.50 17.00
C ALA A 210 12.91 29.72 17.47
N ILE A 211 13.07 28.79 18.41
CA ILE A 211 11.95 27.99 18.96
C ILE A 211 10.95 28.88 19.70
N ILE A 212 11.42 29.76 20.59
CA ILE A 212 10.54 30.68 21.34
C ILE A 212 9.76 31.58 20.36
N SER A 213 10.45 32.19 19.40
CA SER A 213 9.81 33.07 18.40
C SER A 213 8.78 32.31 17.56
N GLY A 214 9.06 31.06 17.21
CA GLY A 214 8.16 30.20 16.47
C GLY A 214 6.91 29.76 17.22
N ILE A 215 7.06 29.36 18.49
CA ILE A 215 5.93 29.05 19.38
C ILE A 215 5.05 30.29 19.53
N GLN A 216 5.65 31.46 19.79
CA GLN A 216 4.92 32.71 19.88
C GLN A 216 4.16 33.03 18.58
N TYR A 217 4.82 32.84 17.42
CA TYR A 217 4.17 33.04 16.13
C TYR A 217 2.94 32.12 15.94
N ILE A 218 3.01 30.84 16.35
CA ILE A 218 1.85 29.94 16.30
C ILE A 218 0.73 30.46 17.20
N LEU A 219 1.05 30.85 18.44
CA LEU A 219 0.08 31.36 19.42
C LEU A 219 -0.63 32.63 18.98
N ASP A 220 0.08 33.51 18.26
CA ASP A 220 -0.44 34.78 17.76
C ASP A 220 -1.34 34.58 16.52
N ASN A 221 -1.11 33.51 15.77
CA ASN A 221 -1.75 33.29 14.48
C ASN A 221 -2.79 32.16 14.48
N THR A 222 -2.92 31.40 15.56
CA THR A 222 -3.83 30.26 15.68
C THR A 222 -4.51 30.22 17.05
N ASP A 223 -5.58 29.45 17.16
CA ASP A 223 -6.37 29.26 18.36
C ASP A 223 -6.15 27.88 19.00
N VAL A 224 -5.06 27.19 18.64
CA VAL A 224 -4.77 25.83 19.10
C VAL A 224 -4.03 25.81 20.43
N ASP A 225 -4.35 24.83 21.26
CA ASP A 225 -3.51 24.45 22.40
C ASP A 225 -2.31 23.64 21.89
N ILE A 226 -1.12 23.86 22.45
CA ILE A 226 0.15 23.30 22.00
C ILE A 226 0.73 22.40 23.09
N ASP A 227 0.76 21.09 22.83
CA ASP A 227 1.50 20.12 23.63
C ASP A 227 2.87 19.86 22.96
N ILE A 228 3.97 20.00 23.72
CA ILE A 228 5.34 19.99 23.20
C ILE A 228 6.14 18.85 23.82
N PRO A 229 6.08 17.63 23.25
CA PRO A 229 6.99 16.56 23.63
C PRO A 229 8.42 16.89 23.20
N CYS A 230 9.34 16.86 24.15
CA CYS A 230 10.76 17.15 23.92
C CYS A 230 11.64 15.93 24.17
N HIS A 231 12.53 15.63 23.25
CA HIS A 231 13.59 14.63 23.37
C HIS A 231 14.94 15.23 23.03
N SER A 232 15.97 14.85 23.77
CA SER A 232 17.35 15.15 23.42
C SER A 232 17.82 14.25 22.27
N GLY A 233 18.63 14.83 21.39
CA GLY A 233 19.37 14.09 20.37
C GLY A 233 20.79 13.74 20.82
N ASN A 234 21.55 13.09 19.93
CA ASN A 234 22.92 12.72 20.21
C ASN A 234 23.92 13.88 20.05
N HIS A 235 23.62 14.90 19.25
CA HIS A 235 24.45 16.08 19.06
C HIS A 235 24.40 17.00 20.28
N GLY A 236 23.26 17.08 20.96
CA GLY A 236 23.08 17.84 22.19
C GLY A 236 23.82 17.29 23.42
N ARG A 237 24.70 16.30 23.28
CA ARG A 237 25.35 15.60 24.40
C ARG A 237 26.55 16.39 24.95
N ALA A 238 26.62 16.55 26.28
CA ALA A 238 27.71 17.21 26.98
C ALA A 238 28.93 16.30 27.23
N THR A 239 28.81 14.99 27.00
CA THR A 239 29.85 13.99 27.22
C THR A 239 30.34 13.38 25.90
N LYS A 240 31.64 13.03 25.83
CA LYS A 240 32.21 12.34 24.65
C LYS A 240 31.46 11.04 24.33
N GLU A 241 31.25 10.19 25.33
CA GLU A 241 30.55 8.92 25.21
C GLU A 241 29.06 9.01 25.59
N ARG A 242 28.24 8.15 24.99
CA ARG A 242 26.81 8.05 25.32
C ARG A 242 26.61 7.47 26.73
N ARG A 243 25.80 8.15 27.54
CA ARG A 243 25.42 7.72 28.89
C ARG A 243 23.94 7.33 28.93
N ILE A 244 23.62 6.08 28.58
CA ILE A 244 22.24 5.61 28.40
C ILE A 244 21.35 5.88 29.63
N ALA A 245 21.84 5.62 30.84
CA ALA A 245 21.05 5.76 32.06
C ALA A 245 20.82 7.21 32.51
N SER A 246 21.66 8.15 32.04
CA SER A 246 21.68 9.54 32.49
C SER A 246 21.71 10.52 31.31
N GLU A 247 21.20 10.11 30.15
CA GLU A 247 21.28 10.86 28.89
C GLU A 247 20.69 12.26 29.02
N ALA A 248 19.48 12.36 29.55
CA ALA A 248 18.81 13.65 29.82
C ALA A 248 19.66 14.58 30.71
N GLY A 249 20.29 14.04 31.76
CA GLY A 249 21.14 14.83 32.66
C GLY A 249 22.47 15.27 32.05
N ASN A 250 22.88 14.68 30.92
CA ASN A 250 24.11 14.99 30.19
C ASN A 250 23.79 15.60 28.82
N SER A 251 22.63 16.23 28.66
CA SER A 251 22.22 16.88 27.42
C SER A 251 22.02 18.39 27.63
N TRP A 252 22.67 19.18 26.79
CA TRP A 252 22.48 20.62 26.71
C TRP A 252 21.06 21.00 26.26
N GLU A 253 20.50 20.21 25.34
CA GLU A 253 19.13 20.40 24.86
C GLU A 253 18.11 20.16 25.96
N TYR A 254 18.35 19.17 26.85
CA TYR A 254 17.47 18.92 27.97
C TYR A 254 17.35 20.17 28.87
N TYR A 255 18.48 20.83 29.16
CA TYR A 255 18.49 22.11 29.87
C TYR A 255 17.75 23.21 29.10
N MET A 256 18.02 23.35 27.80
CA MET A 256 17.35 24.31 26.93
C MET A 256 15.83 24.13 26.92
N TYR A 257 15.32 22.90 26.87
CA TYR A 257 13.88 22.65 26.90
C TYR A 257 13.26 23.10 28.22
N HIS A 258 13.94 22.92 29.36
CA HIS A 258 13.47 23.46 30.66
C HIS A 258 13.48 24.99 30.68
N ASN A 259 14.48 25.62 30.07
CA ASN A 259 14.55 27.09 29.94
C ASN A 259 13.39 27.64 29.09
N ILE A 260 13.12 27.03 27.94
CA ILE A 260 11.97 27.39 27.08
C ILE A 260 10.66 27.13 27.82
N ALA A 261 10.53 26.02 28.54
CA ALA A 261 9.33 25.73 29.33
C ALA A 261 9.09 26.78 30.43
N ASP A 262 10.16 27.25 31.10
CA ASP A 262 10.05 28.33 32.08
C ASP A 262 9.62 29.66 31.44
N HIS A 263 10.10 29.96 30.23
CA HIS A 263 9.68 31.14 29.47
C HIS A 263 8.16 31.16 29.23
N PHE A 264 7.57 30.01 28.88
CA PHE A 264 6.14 29.88 28.63
C PHE A 264 5.30 29.47 29.85
N ARG A 265 5.85 29.48 31.08
CA ARG A 265 5.17 28.97 32.29
C ARG A 265 3.80 29.59 32.57
N ASN A 266 3.56 30.82 32.09
CA ASN A 266 2.32 31.56 32.30
C ASN A 266 1.35 31.48 31.11
N GLU A 267 1.76 30.91 29.98
CA GLU A 267 0.89 30.69 28.81
C GLU A 267 0.15 29.36 28.96
N LYS A 268 -1.15 29.44 29.22
CA LYS A 268 -2.00 28.27 29.51
C LYS A 268 -2.20 27.35 28.31
N ARG A 269 -2.03 27.87 27.09
CA ARG A 269 -2.12 27.09 25.85
C ARG A 269 -0.88 26.25 25.58
N VAL A 270 0.23 26.48 26.27
CA VAL A 270 1.49 25.77 26.00
C VAL A 270 1.82 24.82 27.14
N LYS A 271 2.09 23.56 26.80
CA LYS A 271 2.50 22.55 27.77
C LYS A 271 3.68 21.74 27.28
N PHE A 272 4.77 21.78 28.03
CA PHE A 272 5.96 20.99 27.75
C PHE A 272 5.88 19.59 28.38
N LEU A 273 6.33 18.59 27.62
CA LEU A 273 6.43 17.19 27.99
C LEU A 273 7.88 16.74 27.77
N ILE A 274 8.77 17.19 28.65
CA ILE A 274 10.22 16.96 28.53
C ILE A 274 10.55 15.54 29.01
N ALA A 275 10.97 14.69 28.08
CA ALA A 275 11.21 13.28 28.37
C ALA A 275 12.52 13.07 29.15
N LYS A 276 12.45 12.33 30.27
CA LYS A 276 13.64 11.86 30.98
C LYS A 276 14.24 10.59 30.39
N GLY A 277 13.41 9.76 29.78
CA GLY A 277 13.79 8.49 29.16
C GLY A 277 13.69 8.56 27.64
N TYR A 278 14.31 7.59 26.97
CA TYR A 278 14.42 7.55 25.51
C TYR A 278 13.08 7.46 24.77
N LEU A 279 12.05 6.84 25.37
CA LEU A 279 10.70 6.74 24.80
C LEU A 279 9.74 7.57 25.64
N SER A 280 8.97 8.45 25.00
CA SER A 280 7.80 9.07 25.62
C SER A 280 6.53 8.74 24.83
N TYR A 281 5.38 8.83 25.48
CA TYR A 281 4.10 8.44 24.91
C TYR A 281 3.11 9.58 25.05
N TYR A 282 2.32 9.80 24.01
CA TYR A 282 1.29 10.82 23.98
C TYR A 282 0.00 10.23 23.42
N ASP A 283 -1.11 10.45 24.12
CA ASP A 283 -2.40 9.85 23.79
C ASP A 283 -3.32 10.87 23.10
N ILE A 284 -3.69 10.57 21.86
CA ILE A 284 -4.72 11.28 21.09
C ILE A 284 -5.96 10.40 21.03
N ASN A 285 -6.84 10.50 22.02
CA ASN A 285 -8.13 9.81 22.05
C ASN A 285 -8.05 8.27 21.84
N GLY A 286 -7.02 7.64 22.40
CA GLY A 286 -6.68 6.23 22.26
C GLY A 286 -5.75 5.92 21.09
N PHE A 287 -5.33 6.91 20.29
CA PHE A 287 -4.24 6.78 19.33
C PHE A 287 -2.93 7.20 19.97
N ILE A 288 -2.08 6.23 20.29
CA ILE A 288 -0.85 6.42 21.05
C ILE A 288 0.31 6.74 20.10
N LEU A 289 0.84 7.95 20.22
CA LEU A 289 2.12 8.34 19.63
C LEU A 289 3.26 7.96 20.57
N ARG A 290 4.34 7.40 20.02
CA ARG A 290 5.61 7.19 20.74
C ARG A 290 6.68 8.08 20.12
N PHE A 291 7.24 8.97 20.92
CA PHE A 291 8.29 9.90 20.50
C PHE A 291 9.65 9.43 21.00
N HIS A 292 10.66 9.59 20.15
CA HIS A 292 12.07 9.45 20.47
C HIS A 292 12.92 10.15 19.40
N HIS A 293 14.20 10.43 19.66
CA HIS A 293 15.06 11.05 18.65
C HIS A 293 15.41 10.08 17.50
N GLY A 294 15.79 8.83 17.81
CA GLY A 294 16.11 7.82 16.78
C GLY A 294 17.49 7.18 16.92
N HIS A 295 18.39 7.77 17.71
CA HIS A 295 19.79 7.35 17.88
C HIS A 295 20.00 5.97 18.54
N ASN A 296 18.93 5.29 18.99
CA ASN A 296 19.01 3.88 19.40
C ASN A 296 18.58 2.89 18.30
N ILE A 297 18.11 3.37 17.14
CA ILE A 297 17.83 2.54 15.97
C ILE A 297 19.14 2.38 15.19
N LYS A 298 19.68 1.15 15.14
CA LYS A 298 20.92 0.88 14.41
C LYS A 298 20.64 0.60 12.94
N TYR A 299 21.09 1.49 12.08
CA TYR A 299 21.15 1.30 10.63
C TYR A 299 22.61 1.20 10.18
N SER A 300 22.89 0.30 9.24
CA SER A 300 24.26 0.03 8.76
C SER A 300 24.32 -0.10 7.24
N GLY A 301 23.45 0.63 6.54
CA GLY A 301 23.28 0.52 5.09
C GLY A 301 22.35 -0.63 4.67
N GLY A 302 21.93 -0.60 3.41
CA GLY A 302 21.16 -1.66 2.77
C GLY A 302 19.96 -1.18 1.96
N ILE A 303 19.47 -2.06 1.08
CA ILE A 303 18.27 -1.81 0.27
C ILE A 303 17.07 -1.71 1.20
N GLY A 304 16.31 -0.62 1.09
CA GLY A 304 15.12 -0.35 1.90
C GLY A 304 15.33 0.65 3.04
N GLY A 305 16.55 1.17 3.25
CA GLY A 305 16.80 2.27 4.18
C GLY A 305 16.38 1.98 5.62
N ILE A 306 15.84 3.00 6.30
CA ILE A 306 15.51 2.93 7.73
C ILE A 306 14.31 2.02 8.07
N PHE A 307 13.52 1.59 7.07
CA PHE A 307 12.28 0.84 7.30
C PHE A 307 12.52 -0.45 8.10
N ILE A 308 13.46 -1.29 7.67
CA ILE A 308 13.71 -2.58 8.34
C ILE A 308 14.25 -2.40 9.77
N PRO A 309 15.27 -1.56 10.03
CA PRO A 309 15.70 -1.26 11.39
C PRO A 309 14.58 -0.69 12.29
N ALA A 310 13.77 0.24 11.76
CA ALA A 310 12.67 0.84 12.51
C ALA A 310 11.63 -0.22 12.90
N PHE A 311 11.14 -1.03 11.96
CA PHE A 311 10.20 -2.12 12.26
C PHE A 311 10.74 -3.09 13.31
N LYS A 312 12.04 -3.43 13.25
CA LYS A 312 12.68 -4.30 14.26
C LYS A 312 12.66 -3.67 15.65
N ALA A 313 13.04 -2.40 15.78
CA ALA A 313 13.05 -1.69 17.06
C ALA A 313 11.64 -1.56 17.63
N ILE A 314 10.69 -1.12 16.80
CA ILE A 314 9.28 -0.92 17.16
C ILE A 314 8.64 -2.22 17.62
N SER A 315 8.88 -3.33 16.92
CA SER A 315 8.39 -4.65 17.30
C SER A 315 8.85 -5.05 18.70
N GLN A 316 10.11 -4.75 19.05
CA GLN A 316 10.64 -5.05 20.38
C GLN A 316 10.08 -4.13 21.46
N TRP A 317 9.96 -2.82 21.20
CA TRP A 317 9.37 -1.88 22.16
C TRP A 317 7.88 -2.14 22.39
N ASN A 318 7.15 -2.59 21.37
CA ASN A 318 5.74 -2.94 21.49
C ASN A 318 5.49 -4.17 22.38
N LYS A 319 6.49 -5.02 22.64
CA LYS A 319 6.37 -6.08 23.65
C LYS A 319 6.25 -5.53 25.08
N GLY A 320 6.80 -4.34 25.34
CA GLY A 320 6.70 -3.67 26.63
C GLY A 320 5.49 -2.74 26.71
N ARG A 321 5.39 -1.80 25.76
CA ARG A 321 4.23 -0.89 25.65
C ARG A 321 3.97 -0.54 24.19
N VAL A 322 2.80 -0.95 23.72
CA VAL A 322 2.32 -0.72 22.35
C VAL A 322 2.09 0.77 22.11
N ALA A 323 2.49 1.23 20.93
CA ALA A 323 2.10 2.51 20.35
C ALA A 323 1.48 2.26 18.96
N ASN A 324 0.61 3.17 18.53
CA ASN A 324 0.01 3.12 17.20
C ASN A 324 0.95 3.71 16.14
N LEU A 325 1.75 4.73 16.51
CA LEU A 325 2.68 5.39 15.62
C LEU A 325 3.95 5.81 16.36
N ASP A 326 5.10 5.39 15.84
CA ASP A 326 6.40 5.90 16.27
C ASP A 326 6.77 7.15 15.46
N VAL A 327 7.31 8.17 16.11
CA VAL A 327 7.68 9.47 15.50
C VAL A 327 9.10 9.82 15.95
N PHE A 328 10.01 10.00 14.99
CA PHE A 328 11.43 10.23 15.26
C PHE A 328 12.16 10.99 14.15
N GLY A 329 13.37 11.47 14.44
CA GLY A 329 14.27 12.19 13.52
C GLY A 329 15.55 11.39 13.22
N HIS A 330 16.72 11.98 13.44
CA HIS A 330 18.07 11.39 13.39
C HIS A 330 18.58 10.98 11.99
N PHE A 331 17.71 10.50 11.12
CA PHE A 331 18.10 9.99 9.80
C PHE A 331 17.98 11.01 8.68
N HIS A 332 17.55 12.25 8.99
CA HIS A 332 17.48 13.39 8.07
C HIS A 332 16.68 13.09 6.79
N GLN A 333 15.68 12.21 6.88
CA GLN A 333 14.88 11.79 5.75
C GLN A 333 13.43 11.56 6.16
N VAL A 334 12.52 12.24 5.47
CA VAL A 334 11.09 11.99 5.62
C VAL A 334 10.74 10.62 5.06
N LYS A 335 10.37 9.69 5.95
CA LYS A 335 9.85 8.36 5.57
C LYS A 335 8.57 8.07 6.33
N ASP A 336 7.61 7.48 5.64
CA ASP A 336 6.33 7.04 6.21
C ASP A 336 6.23 5.51 6.08
N GLY A 337 6.39 4.81 7.20
CA GLY A 337 6.32 3.35 7.27
C GLY A 337 4.95 2.80 7.63
N GLY A 338 3.92 3.64 7.69
CA GLY A 338 2.58 3.27 8.17
C GLY A 338 2.48 3.27 9.69
N ASN A 339 3.29 2.46 10.38
CA ASN A 339 3.35 2.42 11.85
C ASN A 339 4.49 3.27 12.44
N PHE A 340 5.26 3.95 11.59
CA PHE A 340 6.21 4.97 12.01
C PHE A 340 6.30 6.11 11.00
N VAL A 341 6.79 7.25 11.45
CA VAL A 341 7.28 8.33 10.61
C VAL A 341 8.67 8.77 11.07
N SER A 342 9.57 8.88 10.10
CA SER A 342 10.88 9.52 10.26
C SER A 342 10.78 10.93 9.71
N ASN A 343 11.34 11.89 10.44
CA ASN A 343 11.37 13.29 10.06
C ASN A 343 12.59 13.62 9.17
N GLY A 344 12.47 14.70 8.41
CA GLY A 344 13.60 15.29 7.70
C GLY A 344 14.44 16.20 8.60
N SER A 345 15.40 16.92 8.01
CA SER A 345 16.27 17.87 8.71
C SER A 345 16.04 19.31 8.24
N LEU A 346 16.42 20.27 9.09
CA LEU A 346 16.43 21.69 8.72
C LEU A 346 17.75 22.07 8.03
N CYS A 347 18.87 21.50 8.49
CA CYS A 347 20.19 21.75 7.91
C CYS A 347 20.30 21.22 6.48
N GLY A 348 19.56 20.17 6.15
CA GLY A 348 19.53 19.57 4.82
C GLY A 348 20.64 18.55 4.61
N TYR A 349 21.15 18.48 3.37
CA TYR A 349 22.21 17.56 2.96
C TYR A 349 23.59 18.15 3.26
N ASN A 350 24.46 17.37 3.89
CA ASN A 350 25.82 17.80 4.25
C ASN A 350 26.89 16.82 3.73
N ASP A 351 28.15 17.18 3.94
CA ASP A 351 29.34 16.40 3.62
C ASP A 351 29.32 14.99 4.25
N PHE A 352 28.84 14.87 5.49
CA PHE A 352 28.69 13.59 6.14
C PHE A 352 27.66 12.70 5.44
N ALA A 353 26.50 13.26 5.09
CA ALA A 353 25.46 12.58 4.32
C ALA A 353 26.00 12.09 2.97
N LEU A 354 26.82 12.90 2.29
CA LEU A 354 27.54 12.52 1.09
C LEU A 354 28.51 11.35 1.34
N SER A 355 29.31 11.40 2.40
CA SER A 355 30.30 10.37 2.74
C SER A 355 29.66 8.97 2.95
N ILE A 356 28.46 8.93 3.53
CA ILE A 356 27.71 7.70 3.78
C ILE A 356 26.80 7.30 2.62
N LYS A 357 26.80 8.07 1.51
CA LYS A 357 25.89 7.92 0.36
C LYS A 357 24.41 7.94 0.76
N ALA A 358 24.04 8.81 1.69
CA ALA A 358 22.63 9.04 2.01
C ALA A 358 21.92 9.67 0.81
N ASP A 359 20.61 9.41 0.67
CA ASP A 359 19.83 10.05 -0.39
C ASP A 359 19.77 11.56 -0.11
N PHE A 360 19.98 12.36 -1.16
CA PHE A 360 19.75 13.79 -1.13
C PHE A 360 18.28 14.10 -0.83
N GLU A 361 18.04 15.00 0.11
CA GLU A 361 16.72 15.51 0.44
C GLU A 361 16.79 17.02 0.72
N LYS A 362 15.89 17.76 0.06
CA LYS A 362 15.73 19.21 0.30
C LYS A 362 15.26 19.47 1.75
N PRO A 363 15.69 20.57 2.39
CA PRO A 363 15.30 20.94 3.75
C PRO A 363 13.78 20.94 3.94
N LYS A 364 13.29 20.01 4.76
CA LYS A 364 11.86 19.88 5.07
C LYS A 364 11.66 19.11 6.38
N GLN A 365 10.54 19.40 7.01
CA GLN A 365 10.09 18.75 8.24
C GLN A 365 8.71 18.10 8.00
N LEU A 366 8.15 17.42 8.99
CA LEU A 366 6.92 16.66 8.81
C LEU A 366 5.71 17.31 9.50
N PHE A 367 4.60 17.42 8.76
CA PHE A 367 3.27 17.66 9.29
C PHE A 367 2.40 16.43 9.06
N PHE A 368 1.59 16.07 10.05
CA PHE A 368 0.52 15.10 9.85
C PHE A 368 -0.68 15.36 10.74
N LEU A 369 -1.83 14.79 10.37
CA LEU A 369 -3.05 14.81 11.17
C LEU A 369 -3.36 13.44 11.75
N VAL A 370 -3.82 13.43 13.00
CA VAL A 370 -4.46 12.27 13.62
C VAL A 370 -5.94 12.58 13.78
N ASN A 371 -6.80 11.79 13.13
CA ASN A 371 -8.26 11.95 13.28
C ASN A 371 -8.72 11.21 14.55
N CYS A 372 -9.44 11.92 15.43
CA CYS A 372 -9.81 11.42 16.76
C CYS A 372 -10.85 10.31 16.72
N GLU A 373 -11.74 10.30 15.73
CA GLU A 373 -12.81 9.30 15.59
C GLU A 373 -12.27 8.02 14.96
N ARG A 374 -11.50 8.16 13.86
CA ARG A 374 -10.88 7.02 13.17
C ARG A 374 -9.75 6.40 13.97
N LYS A 375 -9.10 7.19 14.83
CA LYS A 375 -7.87 6.82 15.55
C LYS A 375 -6.80 6.37 14.56
N GLU A 376 -6.58 7.19 13.55
CA GLU A 376 -5.64 6.94 12.47
C GLU A 376 -4.98 8.23 12.01
N LYS A 377 -3.77 8.09 11.47
CA LYS A 377 -3.11 9.16 10.73
C LYS A 377 -3.77 9.31 9.37
N THR A 378 -4.33 10.48 9.08
CA THR A 378 -5.15 10.69 7.86
C THR A 378 -4.52 11.59 6.81
N THR A 379 -3.54 12.40 7.21
CA THR A 379 -2.85 13.33 6.31
C THR A 379 -1.39 13.35 6.70
N THR A 380 -0.49 13.24 5.73
CA THR A 380 0.96 13.41 5.91
C THR A 380 1.44 14.34 4.81
N CYS A 381 2.13 15.43 5.17
CA CYS A 381 2.72 16.33 4.19
C CYS A 381 4.04 16.94 4.70
N PRO A 382 4.94 17.32 3.77
CA PRO A 382 6.16 18.03 4.15
C PRO A 382 5.86 19.49 4.52
N ILE A 383 6.56 19.98 5.53
CA ILE A 383 6.74 21.40 5.83
C ILE A 383 8.03 21.82 5.15
N TRP A 384 7.91 22.45 3.98
CA TRP A 384 9.07 22.96 3.24
C TRP A 384 9.76 24.07 4.03
N CYS A 385 11.08 23.95 4.17
CA CYS A 385 11.89 24.90 4.94
C CYS A 385 12.79 25.76 4.04
N GLU A 386 13.04 25.34 2.80
CA GLU A 386 13.90 26.01 1.80
C GLU A 386 13.35 27.35 1.27
#